data_AF-A0A357WZ68-F1
#
_entry.id   AF-A0A357WZ68-F1
#
_cell.length_a   1.000
_cell.length_b   1.000
_cell.length_c   1.000
_cell.angle_alpha   90.00
_cell.angle_beta   90.00
_cell.angle_gamma   90.00
#
_symmetry.space_group_name_H-M   'P 1'
#
loop_
_entity.id
_entity.type
_entity.pdbx_description
1 polymer ?
#
loop_
_entity_poly.entity_id
_entity_poly.type
_entity_poly.pdbx_seq_one_letter_code
_entity_poly.pdbx_strand_id
1 'polypeptide(L)'
;MKIQNGYMVREIQGQSFAVPTGLPMDSDTIIKLNPTAAFIWKRMQKDCNQQELVDSITSEFYVDRDTASRDIRNFVASLRENNLLE
;
A
#
# COMPACT_ATOMS: atom_id res chain seq x y z
N MET A 1 -6.19 -6.92 -8.14
CA MET A 1 -5.00 -7.02 -7.28
C MET A 1 -5.39 -6.63 -5.87
N LYS A 2 -4.88 -7.38 -4.88
CA LYS A 2 -5.24 -7.21 -3.47
C LYS A 2 -4.01 -7.50 -2.61
N ILE A 3 -3.88 -6.81 -1.48
CA ILE A 3 -2.83 -7.08 -0.49
C ILE A 3 -3.16 -8.37 0.25
N GLN A 4 -2.13 -9.16 0.56
CA GLN A 4 -2.26 -10.38 1.36
C GLN A 4 -2.96 -10.11 2.69
N ASN A 5 -3.92 -10.99 3.00
CA ASN A 5 -4.51 -10.99 4.33
C ASN A 5 -3.41 -11.25 5.38
N GLY A 6 -3.60 -10.68 6.57
CA GLY A 6 -2.65 -10.85 7.68
C GLY A 6 -1.80 -9.62 7.97
N TYR A 7 -2.12 -8.47 7.37
CA TYR A 7 -1.55 -7.17 7.73
C TYR A 7 -2.63 -6.18 8.16
N MET A 8 -2.33 -5.39 9.17
CA MET A 8 -3.18 -4.30 9.64
C MET A 8 -2.40 -2.98 9.65
N VAL A 9 -3.03 -1.91 9.16
CA VAL A 9 -2.45 -0.57 9.24
C VAL A 9 -2.64 0.00 10.64
N ARG A 10 -1.55 0.40 11.28
CA ARG A 10 -1.51 1.10 12.57
C ARG A 10 -0.91 2.48 12.40
N GLU A 11 -1.44 3.46 13.12
CA GLU A 11 -0.89 4.81 13.17
C GLU A 11 -0.23 5.03 14.54
N ILE A 12 1.03 5.47 14.52
CA ILE A 12 1.82 5.74 15.71
C ILE A 12 2.51 7.09 15.50
N GLN A 13 2.20 8.08 16.35
CA GLN A 13 2.75 9.45 16.25
C GLN A 13 2.60 10.08 14.84
N GLY A 14 1.45 9.88 14.18
CA GLY A 14 1.20 10.39 12.83
C GLY A 14 1.93 9.66 11.70
N GLN A 15 2.62 8.55 11.99
CA GLN A 15 3.23 7.68 11.00
C GLN A 15 2.41 6.40 10.83
N SER A 16 2.26 5.93 9.60
CA SER A 16 1.53 4.71 9.27
C SER A 16 2.47 3.52 9.13
N PHE A 17 2.07 2.37 9.67
CA PHE A 17 2.80 1.11 9.59
C PHE A 17 1.85 -0.02 9.23
N ALA A 18 2.21 -0.86 8.26
CA ALA A 18 1.57 -2.16 8.08
C ALA A 18 2.26 -3.18 8.98
N VAL A 19 1.50 -3.73 9.92
CA VAL A 19 1.97 -4.67 10.95
C VAL A 19 1.28 -6.00 10.70
N PRO A 20 2.00 -7.12 10.67
CA PRO A 20 1.38 -8.42 10.52
C PRO A 20 0.55 -8.78 11.75
N THR A 21 -0.55 -9.48 11.54
CA THR A 21 -1.49 -9.89 12.57
C THR A 21 -1.27 -11.32 13.05
N GLY A 22 -0.27 -12.03 12.50
CA GLY A 22 0.15 -13.38 12.90
C GLY A 22 1.24 -13.39 13.97
N LEU A 23 1.41 -14.53 14.65
CA LEU A 23 2.51 -14.78 15.59
C LEU A 23 3.55 -15.74 14.96
N PRO A 24 4.85 -15.53 15.22
CA PRO A 24 5.43 -14.38 15.91
C PRO A 24 5.44 -13.11 15.03
N MET A 25 5.26 -11.95 15.65
CA MET A 25 5.41 -10.66 14.97
C MET A 25 6.90 -10.34 14.85
N ASP A 26 7.57 -10.87 13.82
CA ASP A 26 8.96 -10.55 13.56
C ASP A 26 9.10 -9.08 13.12
N SER A 27 9.96 -8.30 13.75
CA SER A 27 10.06 -6.86 13.46
C SER A 27 10.49 -6.57 12.01
N ASP A 28 11.17 -7.53 11.36
CA ASP A 28 11.54 -7.49 9.94
C ASP A 28 10.33 -7.47 8.99
N THR A 29 9.14 -7.74 9.51
CA THR A 29 7.89 -7.76 8.74
C THR A 29 7.04 -6.49 8.92
N ILE A 30 7.49 -5.52 9.73
CA ILE A 30 6.83 -4.22 9.89
C ILE A 30 7.22 -3.30 8.73
N ILE A 31 6.22 -2.85 7.96
CA ILE A 31 6.45 -2.00 6.80
C ILE A 31 6.03 -0.57 7.16
N LYS A 32 6.98 0.36 7.13
CA LYS A 32 6.69 1.79 7.27
C LYS A 32 6.05 2.32 6.00
N LEU A 33 4.88 2.94 6.13
CA LEU A 33 4.13 3.53 5.03
C LEU A 33 4.22 5.05 5.10
N ASN A 34 4.60 5.68 3.98
CA ASN A 34 4.38 7.11 3.81
C ASN A 34 2.86 7.39 3.60
N PRO A 35 2.40 8.65 3.63
CA PRO A 35 0.97 8.96 3.51
C PRO A 35 0.32 8.38 2.25
N THR A 36 1.01 8.48 1.10
CA THR A 36 0.53 7.96 -0.19
C THR A 36 0.42 6.44 -0.19
N ALA A 37 1.42 5.74 0.33
CA ALA A 37 1.44 4.29 0.46
C ALA A 37 0.36 3.82 1.44
N ALA A 38 0.14 4.52 2.55
CA ALA A 38 -0.93 4.20 3.50
C ALA A 38 -2.32 4.36 2.88
N PHE A 39 -2.51 5.39 2.06
CA PHE A 39 -3.75 5.59 1.30
C PHE A 39 -4.01 4.46 0.30
N ILE A 40 -3.00 4.10 -0.50
CA ILE A 40 -3.13 3.01 -1.47
C ILE A 40 -3.29 1.65 -0.80
N TRP A 41 -2.52 1.38 0.27
CA TRP A 41 -2.64 0.15 1.05
C TRP A 41 -4.07 -0.09 1.52
N LYS A 42 -4.73 0.94 2.05
CA LYS A 42 -6.14 0.88 2.49
C LYS A 42 -7.08 0.54 1.33
N ARG A 43 -6.84 1.05 0.11
CA ARG A 43 -7.62 0.71 -1.09
C ARG A 43 -7.40 -0.75 -1.52
N MET A 44 -6.16 -1.21 -1.47
CA MET A 44 -5.77 -2.58 -1.84
C MET A 44 -6.13 -3.64 -0.79
N GLN A 45 -6.74 -3.28 0.34
CA GLN A 45 -7.39 -4.23 1.26
C GLN A 45 -8.57 -4.96 0.61
N LYS A 46 -9.13 -4.38 -0.45
CA LYS A 46 -10.13 -4.99 -1.32
C LYS A 46 -9.52 -5.18 -2.71
N ASP A 47 -10.15 -6.02 -3.52
CA ASP A 47 -9.70 -6.19 -4.90
C ASP A 47 -9.86 -4.88 -5.67
N CYS A 48 -8.81 -4.49 -6.38
CA CYS A 48 -8.75 -3.26 -7.16
C CYS A 48 -7.88 -3.45 -8.40
N ASN A 49 -8.03 -2.57 -9.38
CA ASN A 49 -7.18 -2.55 -10.56
C ASN A 49 -6.27 -1.31 -10.59
N GLN A 50 -5.26 -1.32 -11.47
CA GLN A 50 -4.28 -0.25 -11.53
C GLN A 50 -4.89 1.11 -11.88
N GLN A 51 -5.91 1.15 -12.74
CA GLN A 51 -6.56 2.41 -13.12
C GLN A 51 -7.30 3.03 -11.94
N GLU A 52 -8.00 2.23 -11.13
CA GLU A 52 -8.67 2.69 -9.91
C GLU A 52 -7.70 3.30 -8.89
N LEU A 53 -6.51 2.71 -8.75
CA LEU A 53 -5.47 3.24 -7.87
C LEU A 53 -4.91 4.56 -8.39
N VAL A 54 -4.66 4.65 -9.70
CA VAL A 54 -4.20 5.89 -10.35
C VAL A 54 -5.24 6.99 -10.20
N ASP A 55 -6.51 6.70 -10.49
CA ASP A 55 -7.60 7.67 -10.34
C ASP A 55 -7.73 8.15 -8.89
N SER A 56 -7.63 7.22 -7.93
CA SER A 56 -7.64 7.54 -6.50
C SER A 56 -6.48 8.46 -6.10
N ILE A 57 -5.28 8.23 -6.63
CA ILE A 57 -4.11 9.09 -6.37
C ILE A 57 -4.33 10.48 -6.96
N THR A 58 -4.71 10.57 -8.23
CA THR A 58 -4.88 11.86 -8.91
C THR A 58 -6.06 12.68 -8.35
N SER A 59 -7.02 12.02 -7.69
CA SER A 59 -8.14 12.69 -7.02
C SER A 59 -7.78 13.19 -5.62
N GLU A 60 -6.91 12.49 -4.90
CA GLU A 60 -6.54 12.82 -3.51
C GLU A 60 -5.30 13.74 -3.46
N PHE A 61 -4.37 13.55 -4.40
CA PHE A 61 -3.09 14.23 -4.44
C PHE A 61 -2.97 15.07 -5.72
N TYR A 62 -2.32 16.23 -5.61
CA TYR A 62 -2.06 17.10 -6.75
C TYR A 62 -0.87 16.57 -7.56
N VAL A 63 -1.11 15.54 -8.36
CA VAL A 63 -0.13 14.88 -9.22
C VAL A 63 -0.77 14.52 -10.56
N ASP A 64 0.01 14.57 -11.63
CA ASP A 64 -0.47 14.19 -12.96
C ASP A 64 -0.63 12.66 -13.11
N ARG A 65 -1.40 12.25 -14.11
CA ARG A 65 -1.74 10.85 -14.34
C ARG A 65 -0.53 9.98 -14.73
N ASP A 66 0.46 10.54 -15.44
CA ASP A 66 1.66 9.79 -15.85
C ASP A 66 2.53 9.48 -14.63
N THR A 67 2.81 10.50 -13.81
CA THR A 67 3.54 10.33 -12.55
C THR A 67 2.81 9.36 -11.62
N ALA A 68 1.50 9.52 -11.42
CA ALA A 68 0.71 8.60 -10.61
C ALA A 68 0.77 7.16 -11.15
N SER A 69 0.68 6.97 -12.47
CA SER A 69 0.76 5.65 -13.10
C SER A 69 2.11 4.97 -12.86
N ARG A 70 3.20 5.72 -13.00
CA ARG A 70 4.56 5.22 -12.73
C ARG A 70 4.73 4.87 -11.26
N ASP A 71 4.27 5.72 -10.35
CA ASP A 71 4.41 5.51 -8.92
C ASP A 71 3.60 4.31 -8.43
N ILE A 72 2.36 4.15 -8.91
CA ILE A 72 1.55 2.96 -8.63
C ILE A 72 2.21 1.70 -9.19
N ARG A 73 2.79 1.76 -10.39
CA ARG A 73 3.49 0.61 -10.97
C ARG A 73 4.68 0.18 -10.12
N ASN A 74 5.50 1.14 -9.68
CA ASN A 74 6.65 0.90 -8.81
C ASN A 74 6.21 0.34 -7.45
N PHE A 75 5.15 0.90 -6.87
CA PHE A 75 4.59 0.44 -5.61
C PHE A 75 4.09 -1.02 -5.71
N VAL A 76 3.31 -1.34 -6.74
CA VAL A 76 2.79 -2.70 -6.98
C VAL A 76 3.94 -3.69 -7.25
N ALA A 77 4.98 -3.27 -7.99
CA ALA A 77 6.16 -4.10 -8.21
C ALA A 77 6.87 -4.43 -6.89
N SER A 78 7.09 -3.41 -6.03
CA SER A 78 7.68 -3.60 -4.71
C SER A 78 6.85 -4.56 -3.85
N LEU A 79 5.52 -4.44 -3.87
CA LEU A 79 4.64 -5.38 -3.15
C LEU A 79 4.77 -6.82 -3.69
N ARG A 80 4.89 -7.01 -5.01
CA ARG A 80 5.09 -8.36 -5.60
C ARG A 80 6.44 -8.96 -5.22
N GLU A 81 7.51 -8.18 -5.29
CA GLU A 81 8.87 -8.63 -4.94
C GLU A 81 8.97 -9.10 -3.48
N ASN A 82 8.18 -8.47 -2.59
CA ASN A 82 8.12 -8.83 -1.18
C ASN A 82 7.03 -9.86 -0.85
N ASN A 83 6.38 -10.46 -1.87
CA ASN A 83 5.28 -11.42 -1.71
C ASN A 83 4.13 -10.87 -0.85
N LEU A 84 3.74 -9.60 -1.03
CA LEU A 84 2.68 -8.93 -0.25
C LEU A 84 1.35 -8.82 -1.01
N LEU A 85 1.26 -9.37 -2.22
CA LEU A 85 0.03 -9.43 -3.01
C LEU A 85 -0.57 -10.85 -3.02
N GLU A 86 -1.89 -10.92 -3.10
CA GLU A 86 -2.64 -12.12 -3.49
C GLU A 86 -2.67 -12.30 -5.02
#